data_AF-G8QNC9-F1
#
_entry.id   AF-G8QNC9-F1
#
_cell.length_a   1.000
_cell.length_b   1.000
_cell.length_c   1.000
_cell.angle_alpha   90.00
_cell.angle_beta   90.00
_cell.angle_gamma   90.00
#
_symmetry.space_group_name_H-M   'P 1'
#
loop_
_entity.id
_entity.type
_entity.pdbx_description
1 polymer ?
#
loop_
_entity_poly.entity_id
_entity_poly.type
_entity_poly.pdbx_seq_one_letter_code
_entity_poly.pdbx_strand_id
1 'polypeptide(L)'
;MSLLLRFVGLAIGGFLLVGGLASLVLGVLALGEHPQKGFQVTIFSLVITGIGLWVFWEILGRKWLARRRGEVEPHVAPGAMD
;
A
#
# COMPACT_ATOMS: atom_id res chain seq x y z
N MET A 1 -15.93 5.02 -13.01
CA MET A 1 -15.16 5.64 -11.91
C MET A 1 -13.80 6.06 -12.46
N SER A 2 -13.54 7.37 -12.52
CA SER A 2 -12.57 7.99 -13.43
C SER A 2 -11.11 7.62 -13.12
N LEU A 3 -10.30 7.53 -14.18
CA LEU A 3 -8.82 7.41 -14.10
C LEU A 3 -8.21 8.42 -13.12
N LEU A 4 -8.82 9.60 -12.99
CA LEU A 4 -8.45 10.66 -12.06
C LEU A 4 -8.38 10.17 -10.60
N LEU A 5 -9.41 9.45 -10.11
CA LEU A 5 -9.42 8.92 -8.74
C LEU A 5 -8.27 7.93 -8.49
N ARG A 6 -7.85 7.18 -9.52
CA ARG A 6 -6.73 6.24 -9.41
C ARG A 6 -5.40 6.96 -9.30
N PHE A 7 -5.17 7.98 -10.13
CA PHE A 7 -3.95 8.79 -10.06
C PHE A 7 -3.84 9.54 -8.72
N VAL A 8 -4.96 10.12 -8.27
CA VAL A 8 -5.04 10.81 -6.98
C VAL A 8 -4.76 9.84 -5.83
N GLY A 9 -5.39 8.65 -5.84
CA GLY A 9 -5.13 7.63 -4.81
C GLY A 9 -3.68 7.12 -4.81
N LEU A 10 -3.05 7.00 -5.98
CA LEU A 10 -1.66 6.56 -6.10
C LEU A 10 -0.68 7.64 -5.59
N ALA A 11 -0.94 8.90 -5.92
CA ALA A 11 -0.17 10.04 -5.43
C ALA A 11 -0.28 10.17 -3.90
N ILE A 12 -1.49 10.06 -3.36
CA ILE A 12 -1.73 10.10 -1.91
C ILE A 12 -1.07 8.92 -1.20
N GLY A 13 -1.24 7.70 -1.69
CA GLY A 13 -0.64 6.50 -1.11
C GLY A 13 0.90 6.55 -1.14
N GLY A 14 1.48 7.00 -2.25
CA GLY A 14 2.93 7.21 -2.37
C GLY A 14 3.44 8.29 -1.44
N PHE A 15 2.75 9.43 -1.34
CA PHE A 15 3.11 10.50 -0.43
C PHE A 15 3.06 10.07 1.04
N LEU A 16 2.03 9.32 1.44
CA LEU A 16 1.89 8.75 2.78
C LEU A 16 3.01 7.76 3.09
N LEU A 17 3.41 6.92 2.12
CA LEU A 17 4.54 6.00 2.30
C LEU A 17 5.85 6.75 2.52
N VAL A 18 6.16 7.75 1.68
CA VAL A 18 7.40 8.53 1.80
C VAL A 18 7.41 9.35 3.09
N GLY A 19 6.31 10.04 3.40
CA GLY A 19 6.17 10.83 4.62
C GLY A 19 6.21 9.97 5.88
N GLY A 20 5.56 8.80 5.85
CA GLY A 20 5.60 7.82 6.93
C GLY A 20 7.01 7.29 7.17
N LEU A 21 7.76 6.97 6.12
CA LEU A 21 9.14 6.49 6.22
C LEU A 21 10.09 7.57 6.77
N ALA A 22 9.98 8.81 6.26
CA ALA A 22 10.77 9.92 6.75
C ALA A 22 10.48 10.23 8.23
N SER A 23 9.20 10.20 8.61
CA SER A 23 8.76 10.37 9.99
C SER A 23 9.25 9.23 10.89
N LEU A 24 9.33 7.99 10.36
CA LEU A 24 9.88 6.85 11.10
C LEU A 24 11.37 7.06 11.41
N VAL A 25 12.16 7.52 10.43
CA VAL A 25 13.58 7.83 10.62
C VAL A 25 13.77 8.92 11.69
N LEU A 26 12.95 9.98 11.62
CA LEU A 26 12.97 11.04 12.64
C LEU A 26 12.55 10.52 14.03
N GLY A 27 11.56 9.63 14.11
CA GLY A 27 11.13 8.99 15.35
C GLY A 27 12.25 8.15 15.99
N VAL A 28 12.97 7.39 15.18
CA VAL A 28 14.13 6.57 15.61
C VAL A 28 15.30 7.45 16.08
N LEU A 29 15.57 8.56 15.41
CA LEU A 29 16.58 9.52 15.87
C LEU A 29 16.15 10.20 17.18
N ALA A 30 14.88 10.59 17.29
CA ALA A 30 14.32 11.22 18.50
C ALA A 30 14.25 10.27 19.71
N LEU A 31 14.27 8.95 19.51
CA LEU A 31 14.35 7.97 20.59
C LEU A 31 15.63 8.11 21.42
N GLY A 32 16.73 8.61 20.83
CA GLY A 32 17.99 8.85 21.53
C GLY A 32 17.99 10.07 22.46
N GLU A 33 17.24 11.11 22.11
CA GLU A 33 17.19 12.37 22.89
C GLU A 33 15.96 12.43 23.81
N HIS A 34 14.80 11.99 23.31
CA HIS A 34 13.52 12.08 23.98
C HIS A 34 12.69 10.80 23.78
N PRO A 35 12.92 9.74 24.57
CA PRO A 35 12.40 8.40 24.31
C PRO A 35 10.87 8.33 24.23
N GLN A 36 10.13 9.08 25.07
CA GLN A 36 8.66 9.13 25.01
C GLN A 36 8.14 9.76 23.70
N LYS A 37 8.76 10.86 23.25
CA LYS A 37 8.37 11.55 22.02
C LYS A 37 8.77 10.74 20.79
N GLY A 38 9.97 10.16 20.79
CA GLY A 38 10.44 9.27 19.72
C GLY A 38 9.55 8.04 19.56
N PHE A 39 9.12 7.41 20.65
CA PHE A 39 8.20 6.27 20.60
C PHE A 39 6.83 6.67 20.03
N GLN A 40 6.29 7.82 20.45
CA GLN A 40 5.03 8.35 19.93
C GLN A 40 5.11 8.64 18.43
N VAL A 41 6.16 9.32 17.96
CA VAL A 41 6.38 9.62 16.54
C VAL A 41 6.56 8.33 15.73
N THR A 42 7.27 7.33 16.28
CA THR A 42 7.46 6.04 15.63
C THR A 42 6.13 5.30 15.43
N ILE A 43 5.26 5.28 16.45
CA ILE A 43 3.91 4.68 16.35
C ILE A 43 3.08 5.39 15.27
N PHE A 44 3.02 6.73 15.29
CA PHE A 44 2.27 7.47 14.27
C PHE A 44 2.80 7.21 12.86
N SER A 45 4.12 7.11 12.72
CA SER A 45 4.78 6.83 11.44
C SER A 45 4.42 5.43 10.93
N LEU A 46 4.37 4.42 11.81
CA LEU A 46 3.93 3.07 11.44
C LEU A 46 2.47 3.05 10.98
N VAL A 47 1.58 3.79 11.67
CA VAL A 47 0.16 3.89 11.28
C VAL A 47 0.03 4.55 9.90
N ILE A 48 0.71 5.68 9.69
CA ILE A 48 0.70 6.41 8.40
C ILE A 48 1.25 5.53 7.27
N THR A 49 2.37 4.85 7.52
CA THR A 49 2.99 3.94 6.55
C THR A 49 2.06 2.76 6.23
N GLY A 50 1.40 2.20 7.24
CA GLY A 50 0.42 1.11 7.07
C GLY A 50 -0.79 1.54 6.24
N ILE A 51 -1.33 2.74 6.49
CA ILE A 51 -2.44 3.30 5.69
C ILE A 51 -1.98 3.55 4.25
N GLY A 52 -0.80 4.14 4.05
CA GLY A 52 -0.23 4.35 2.71
C GLY A 52 -0.06 3.03 1.94
N LEU A 53 0.47 1.99 2.60
CA LEU A 53 0.63 0.66 2.04
C LEU A 53 -0.72 0.01 1.70
N TRP A 54 -1.71 0.13 2.58
CA TRP A 54 -3.07 -0.35 2.30
C TRP A 54 -3.62 0.32 1.05
N VAL A 55 -3.66 1.65 1.01
CA VAL A 55 -4.21 2.42 -0.12
C VAL A 55 -3.50 2.04 -1.41
N PHE A 56 -2.17 1.90 -1.37
CA PHE A 56 -1.38 1.44 -2.50
C PHE A 56 -1.76 0.01 -2.95
N TRP A 57 -1.94 -0.92 -2.00
CA TRP A 57 -2.37 -2.30 -2.26
C TRP A 57 -3.80 -2.39 -2.82
N GLU A 58 -4.70 -1.54 -2.36
CA GLU A 58 -6.08 -1.44 -2.85
C GLU A 58 -6.12 -1.10 -4.36
N ILE A 59 -5.23 -0.20 -4.79
CA ILE A 59 -5.17 0.32 -6.15
C ILE A 59 -4.37 -0.60 -7.09
N LEU A 60 -3.19 -1.05 -6.66
CA LEU A 60 -2.29 -1.90 -7.47
C LEU A 60 -2.51 -3.40 -7.23
N GLY A 61 -2.54 -3.79 -5.96
CA GLY A 61 -2.61 -5.19 -5.53
C GLY A 61 -3.88 -5.88 -6.03
N ARG A 62 -5.05 -5.22 -5.96
CA ARG A 62 -6.30 -5.81 -6.49
C ARG A 62 -6.26 -6.04 -8.00
N LYS A 63 -5.64 -5.14 -8.77
CA LYS A 63 -5.45 -5.33 -10.22
C LYS A 63 -4.47 -6.45 -10.54
N TRP A 64 -3.42 -6.56 -9.75
CA TRP A 64 -2.43 -7.61 -9.91
C TRP A 64 -3.01 -8.99 -9.55
N LEU A 65 -3.80 -9.08 -8.47
CA LEU A 65 -4.54 -10.29 -8.11
C LEU A 65 -5.59 -10.67 -9.17
N ALA A 66 -6.28 -9.67 -9.75
CA ALA A 66 -7.23 -9.91 -10.82
C ALA A 66 -6.56 -10.43 -12.10
N ARG A 67 -5.37 -9.92 -12.44
CA ARG A 67 -4.56 -10.45 -13.57
C ARG A 67 -4.09 -11.88 -13.30
N ARG A 68 -3.57 -12.14 -12.09
CA ARG A 68 -3.18 -13.48 -11.63
C ARG A 68 -4.36 -14.47 -11.65
N ARG A 69 -5.59 -14.05 -11.31
CA ARG A 69 -6.78 -14.91 -11.41
C ARG A 69 -7.20 -15.16 -12.87
N GLY A 70 -7.11 -14.15 -13.72
CA GLY A 70 -7.41 -14.29 -15.15
C GLY A 70 -6.43 -15.19 -15.90
N GLU A 71 -5.19 -15.33 -15.43
CA GLU A 71 -4.20 -16.29 -15.95
C GLU A 71 -4.43 -17.74 -15.48
N VAL A 72 -5.29 -17.98 -14.48
CA VAL A 72 -5.59 -19.34 -13.94
C VAL A 72 -6.85 -19.96 -14.56
N GLU A 73 -7.52 -19.26 -15.49
CA GLU A 73 -8.49 -19.87 -16.42
C GLU A 73 -7.84 -20.11 -17.81
N PRO A 74 -6.84 -21.00 -17.97
CA PRO A 74 -6.56 -21.53 -19.29
C PRO A 74 -7.67 -22.54 -19.61
N HIS A 75 -8.54 -22.18 -20.55
CA HIS A 75 -9.25 -23.11 -21.43
C HIS A 75 -9.80 -24.38 -20.76
N VAL A 76 -10.92 -24.29 -20.04
CA VAL A 76 -11.87 -25.42 -20.12
C VAL A 76 -12.64 -25.21 -21.43
N ALA A 77 -12.12 -25.84 -22.48
CA ALA A 77 -12.72 -25.83 -23.80
C ALA A 77 -14.20 -26.26 -23.71
N PRO A 78 -15.13 -25.51 -24.32
CA PRO A 78 -16.49 -26.00 -24.51
C PRO A 78 -16.43 -27.05 -25.63
N GLY A 79 -16.56 -28.33 -25.28
CA GLY A 79 -16.75 -29.40 -26.27
C GLY A 79 -15.66 -30.47 -26.28
N ALA A 80 -15.83 -31.45 -25.40
CA ALA A 80 -15.42 -32.83 -25.58
C ALA A 80 -16.31 -33.61 -24.60
N MET A 81 -17.15 -34.57 -24.93
CA MET A 81 -17.44 -35.40 -26.10
C MET A 81 -18.84 -35.97 -25.77
N ASP A 82 -19.65 -36.23 -26.80
CA ASP A 82 -20.71 -37.25 -26.93
C ASP A 82 -21.37 -37.86 -25.68
#